data_AF-A0A8T4U2M7-F1
#
_entry.id   AF-A0A8T4U2M7-F1
#
_cell.length_a   1.000
_cell.length_b   1.000
_cell.length_c   1.000
_cell.angle_alpha   90.00
_cell.angle_beta   90.00
_cell.angle_gamma   90.00
#
_symmetry.space_group_name_H-M   'P 1'
#
loop_
_entity.id
_entity.type
_entity.pdbx_description
1 polymer ?
#
loop_
_entity_poly.entity_id
_entity_poly.type
_entity_poly.pdbx_seq_one_letter_code
_entity_poly.pdbx_strand_id
1 'polypeptide(L)'
;MKRTVKIKLKENNDLIETIQEYSKVKQYLCDFGLNKKSYNKNKLHKWTYKKLRKLYPHMPSAIIQTARDVASETLKRTKLKAKNTQQ
;
A
#
# COMPACT_ATOMS: atom_id res chain seq x y z
N MET A 1 33.71 -21.72 -19.45
CA MET A 1 33.20 -20.79 -18.43
C MET A 1 31.76 -20.40 -18.77
N LYS A 2 30.75 -20.92 -18.05
CA LYS A 2 29.33 -20.54 -18.28
C LYS A 2 29.10 -19.14 -17.69
N ARG A 3 28.77 -18.16 -18.53
CA ARG A 3 28.62 -16.74 -18.13
C ARG A 3 27.26 -16.40 -17.52
N THR A 4 26.24 -17.26 -17.67
CA THR A 4 24.89 -17.00 -17.15
C THR A 4 24.12 -18.31 -16.95
N VAL A 5 23.34 -18.40 -15.87
CA VAL A 5 22.41 -19.49 -15.60
C VAL A 5 20.99 -18.92 -15.64
N LYS A 6 20.13 -19.48 -16.51
CA LYS A 6 18.70 -19.16 -16.52
C LYS A 6 17.97 -20.11 -15.58
N ILE A 7 17.50 -19.58 -14.45
CA ILE A 7 16.66 -20.32 -13.50
C ILE A 7 15.21 -19.97 -13.81
N LYS A 8 14.43 -20.97 -14.23
CA LYS A 8 12.98 -20.81 -14.39
C LYS A 8 12.35 -21.03 -13.01
N LEU A 9 11.76 -19.98 -12.43
CA LEU A 9 10.96 -20.13 -11.23
C LEU A 9 9.69 -20.92 -11.57
N LYS A 10 9.33 -21.87 -10.70
CA LYS A 10 8.00 -22.51 -10.75
C LYS A 10 6.93 -21.48 -10.42
N GLU A 11 5.75 -21.66 -11.00
CA GLU A 11 4.58 -20.85 -10.70
C GLU A 11 4.24 -21.01 -9.21
N ASN A 12 4.37 -19.93 -8.45
CA ASN A 12 4.15 -19.90 -7.01
C ASN A 12 2.98 -18.97 -6.74
N ASN A 13 1.83 -19.54 -6.36
CA ASN A 13 0.59 -18.80 -6.13
C ASN A 13 0.67 -17.87 -4.89
N ASP A 14 1.59 -18.13 -3.96
CA ASP A 14 1.80 -17.31 -2.76
C ASP A 14 2.10 -15.83 -3.07
N LEU A 15 2.79 -15.58 -4.19
CA LEU A 15 3.11 -14.21 -4.63
C LEU A 15 1.85 -13.46 -5.07
N ILE A 16 0.94 -14.16 -5.74
CA ILE A 16 -0.34 -13.60 -6.20
C ILE A 16 -1.20 -13.25 -4.99
N GLU A 17 -1.28 -14.15 -4.00
CA GLU A 17 -2.01 -13.91 -2.75
C GLU A 17 -1.46 -12.69 -2.01
N THR A 18 -0.13 -12.58 -1.89
CA THR A 18 0.53 -11.42 -1.26
C THR A 18 0.18 -10.10 -1.96
N ILE A 19 0.13 -10.10 -3.30
CA ILE A 19 -0.24 -8.91 -4.09
C ILE A 19 -1.72 -8.54 -3.88
N GLN A 20 -2.60 -9.53 -3.76
CA GLN A 20 -4.01 -9.31 -3.47
C GLN A 20 -4.22 -8.73 -2.07
N GLU A 21 -3.53 -9.27 -1.06
CA GLU A 21 -3.55 -8.71 0.30
C GLU A 21 -3.04 -7.28 0.34
N TYR A 22 -1.92 -7.00 -0.34
CA TYR A 22 -1.38 -5.65 -0.48
C TYR A 22 -2.41 -4.68 -1.08
N SER A 23 -3.11 -5.11 -2.14
CA SER A 23 -4.14 -4.29 -2.78
C SER A 23 -5.28 -3.96 -1.83
N LYS A 24 -5.74 -4.95 -1.03
CA LYS A 24 -6.78 -4.74 -0.01
C LYS A 24 -6.31 -3.76 1.08
N VAL A 25 -5.08 -3.91 1.57
CA VAL A 25 -4.49 -3.02 2.59
C VAL A 25 -4.38 -1.58 2.06
N LYS A 26 -3.89 -1.41 0.83
CA LYS A 26 -3.80 -0.09 0.19
C LYS A 26 -5.17 0.56 0.05
N GLN A 27 -6.17 -0.20 -0.43
CA GLN A 27 -7.53 0.32 -0.60
C GLN A 27 -8.11 0.79 0.74
N TYR A 28 -7.99 -0.03 1.79
CA TYR A 28 -8.42 0.33 3.13
C TYR A 28 -7.76 1.63 3.64
N LEU A 29 -6.46 1.81 3.40
CA LEU A 29 -5.73 3.02 3.77
C LEU A 29 -6.22 4.25 3.02
N CYS A 30 -6.49 4.12 1.72
CA CYS A 30 -7.04 5.19 0.90
C CYS A 30 -8.44 5.60 1.39
N ASP A 31 -9.34 4.63 1.58
CA ASP A 31 -10.72 4.91 2.03
C ASP A 31 -10.73 5.56 3.41
N PHE A 32 -9.89 5.07 4.33
CA PHE A 32 -9.76 5.66 5.65
C PHE A 32 -9.21 7.10 5.59
N GLY A 33 -8.22 7.35 4.73
CA GLY A 33 -7.64 8.67 4.52
C GLY A 33 -8.61 9.68 3.89
N LEU A 34 -9.45 9.23 2.94
CA LEU A 34 -10.52 10.02 2.35
C LEU A 34 -11.59 10.38 3.39
N ASN A 35 -12.08 9.39 4.13
CA ASN A 35 -13.12 9.58 5.16
C ASN A 35 -12.69 10.56 6.26
N LYS A 36 -11.42 10.48 6.69
CA LYS A 36 -10.86 11.39 7.71
C LYS A 36 -10.30 12.70 7.15
N LYS A 37 -10.37 12.93 5.83
CA LYS A 37 -9.74 14.06 5.10
C LYS A 37 -8.29 14.31 5.53
N SER A 38 -7.55 13.22 5.80
CA SER A 38 -6.19 13.29 6.33
C SER A 38 -5.20 12.73 5.34
N TYR A 39 -4.29 13.61 4.91
CA TYR A 39 -3.29 13.34 3.86
C TYR A 39 -1.88 13.15 4.43
N ASN A 40 -1.76 13.16 5.76
CA ASN A 40 -0.47 13.10 6.44
C ASN A 40 -0.14 11.64 6.82
N LYS A 41 0.99 11.14 6.29
CA LYS A 41 1.53 9.80 6.55
C LYS A 41 1.62 9.44 8.03
N ASN A 42 1.99 10.38 8.91
CA ASN A 42 2.15 10.11 10.35
C ASN A 42 0.80 9.88 11.04
N LYS A 43 -0.23 10.66 10.66
CA LYS A 43 -1.59 10.49 11.21
C LYS A 43 -2.20 9.18 10.72
N LEU A 44 -2.04 8.89 9.43
CA LEU A 44 -2.52 7.63 8.84
C LEU A 44 -1.89 6.42 9.53
N HIS A 45 -0.56 6.44 9.72
CA HIS A 45 0.15 5.35 10.41
C HIS A 45 -0.37 5.13 11.84
N LYS A 46 -0.50 6.17 12.65
CA LYS A 46 -0.98 6.04 14.04
C LYS A 46 -2.38 5.43 14.10
N TRP A 47 -3.24 5.74 13.15
CA TRP A 47 -4.63 5.27 13.14
C TRP A 47 -4.78 3.85 12.60
N THR A 48 -4.04 3.48 11.56
CA THR A 48 -4.30 2.23 10.82
C THR A 48 -3.29 1.13 11.12
N TYR A 49 -2.06 1.46 11.54
CA TYR A 49 -0.98 0.46 11.66
C TYR A 49 -1.29 -0.64 12.67
N LYS A 50 -1.77 -0.30 13.88
CA LYS A 50 -2.13 -1.29 14.90
C LYS A 50 -3.25 -2.22 14.43
N LYS A 51 -4.22 -1.69 13.66
CA LYS A 51 -5.32 -2.49 13.13
C LYS A 51 -4.85 -3.40 11.99
N LEU A 52 -4.07 -2.86 11.06
CA LEU A 52 -3.48 -3.63 9.96
C LEU A 52 -2.57 -4.75 10.46
N ARG A 53 -1.79 -4.51 11.53
CA ARG A 53 -0.93 -5.54 12.12
C ARG A 53 -1.72 -6.69 12.75
N LYS A 54 -2.91 -6.42 13.30
CA LYS A 54 -3.81 -7.46 13.81
C LYS A 54 -4.48 -8.25 12.69
N LEU A 55 -4.84 -7.59 11.58
CA LEU A 55 -5.48 -8.23 10.44
C LEU A 55 -4.51 -9.04 9.57
N TYR A 56 -3.26 -8.57 9.45
CA TYR A 56 -2.23 -9.18 8.62
C TYR A 56 -0.95 -9.40 9.44
N PRO A 57 -0.94 -10.37 10.37
CA PRO A 57 0.22 -10.64 11.23
C PRO A 57 1.41 -11.21 10.44
N HIS A 58 1.14 -11.98 9.39
CA HIS A 58 2.14 -12.62 8.53
C HIS A 58 2.85 -11.64 7.58
N MET A 59 2.23 -10.49 7.28
CA MET A 59 2.77 -9.55 6.31
C MET A 59 3.99 -8.80 6.88
N PRO A 60 5.08 -8.63 6.11
CA PRO A 60 6.21 -7.80 6.52
C PRO A 60 5.82 -6.34 6.81
N SER A 61 6.41 -5.77 7.86
CA SER A 61 6.19 -4.36 8.24
C SER A 61 6.55 -3.39 7.11
N ALA A 62 7.58 -3.70 6.34
CA ALA A 62 8.01 -2.92 5.19
C ALA A 62 6.88 -2.77 4.14
N ILE A 63 6.15 -3.84 3.83
CA ILE A 63 5.07 -3.81 2.83
C ILE A 63 3.91 -2.92 3.31
N ILE A 64 3.57 -3.00 4.60
CA ILE A 64 2.53 -2.14 5.20
C ILE A 64 2.95 -0.66 5.17
N GLN A 65 4.23 -0.37 5.43
CA GLN A 65 4.77 1.00 5.35
C GLN A 65 4.76 1.52 3.91
N THR A 66 5.15 0.71 2.94
CA THR A 66 5.07 1.06 1.51
C THR A 66 3.63 1.34 1.09
N ALA A 67 2.68 0.47 1.49
CA ALA A 67 1.25 0.68 1.20
C ALA A 67 0.74 2.02 1.74
N ARG A 68 1.18 2.41 2.94
CA ARG A 68 0.87 3.71 3.55
C ARG A 68 1.42 4.87 2.73
N ASP A 69 2.68 4.80 2.32
CA ASP A 69 3.32 5.91 1.61
C ASP A 69 2.67 6.11 0.23
N VAL A 70 2.43 5.02 -0.50
CA VAL A 70 1.69 5.03 -1.77
C VAL A 70 0.26 5.55 -1.59
N ALA A 71 -0.44 5.14 -0.51
CA ALA A 71 -1.77 5.66 -0.20
C ALA A 71 -1.74 7.17 0.09
N SER A 72 -0.76 7.64 0.88
CA SER A 72 -0.61 9.07 1.20
C SER A 72 -0.35 9.91 -0.05
N GLU A 73 0.49 9.45 -0.96
CA GLU A 73 0.76 10.11 -2.25
C GLU A 73 -0.47 10.14 -3.14
N THR A 74 -1.19 9.01 -3.22
CA THR A 74 -2.45 8.90 -3.98
C THR A 74 -3.47 9.92 -3.47
N LEU A 75 -3.66 9.98 -2.14
CA LEU A 75 -4.59 10.94 -1.52
C LEU A 75 -4.20 12.39 -1.77
N LYS A 76 -2.90 12.72 -1.70
CA LYS A 76 -2.40 14.06 -2.02
C LYS A 76 -2.63 14.42 -3.48
N ARG A 77 -2.42 13.48 -4.40
CA ARG A 77 -2.67 13.65 -5.84
C ARG A 77 -4.15 13.91 -6.10
N THR A 78 -5.06 13.17 -5.46
CA THR A 78 -6.51 13.40 -5.57
C THR A 78 -6.89 14.79 -5.06
N LYS A 79 -6.30 15.24 -3.94
CA LYS A 79 -6.50 16.61 -3.43
C LYS A 79 -6.01 17.68 -4.40
N LEU A 80 -4.86 17.48 -5.04
CA LEU A 80 -4.31 18.41 -6.04
C LEU A 80 -5.22 18.51 -7.27
N LYS A 81 -5.75 17.38 -7.77
CA LYS A 81 -6.69 17.38 -8.88
C LYS A 81 -7.96 18.17 -8.56
N ALA A 82 -8.53 18.00 -7.37
CA ALA A 82 -9.73 18.73 -6.94
C ALA A 82 -9.51 20.27 -6.88
N LYS A 83 -8.28 20.75 -6.70
CA LYS A 83 -7.96 22.19 -6.74
C LYS A 83 -7.79 22.74 -8.16
N ASN A 84 -7.37 21.92 -9.12
CA ASN A 84 -7.03 22.37 -10.47
C ASN A 84 -8.23 22.37 -11.44
N THR A 85 -9.40 21.88 -11.02
CA THR A 85 -10.63 21.87 -11.85
C THR A 85 -11.47 23.14 -11.70
N GLN A 86 -10.96 24.16 -11.00
CA GLN A 86 -11.65 25.45 -10.79
C GLN A 86 -10.97 26.64 -11.50
N GLN A 87 -10.14 26.39 -12.52
CA GLN A 87 -9.54 27.44 -13.36
C GLN A 87 -10.01 27.29 -14.81
#